data_AF-A0A3A8NGG2-F1
#
_entry.id   AF-A0A3A8NGG2-F1
#
_cell.length_a   1.000
_cell.length_b   1.000
_cell.length_c   1.000
_cell.angle_alpha   90.00
_cell.angle_beta   90.00
_cell.angle_gamma   90.00
#
_symmetry.space_group_name_H-M   'P 1'
#
loop_
_entity.id
_entity.type
_entity.pdbx_description
1 polymer ?
#
loop_
_entity_poly.entity_id
_entity_poly.type
_entity_poly.pdbx_seq_one_letter_code
_entity_poly.pdbx_strand_id
1 'polypeptide(L)'
;PKDVPPEATFDASTNLWRVGAPNDARERLWIHPSGLLLLDATRKDGKLDGEIKWSLAIHQMSEHAPRVAMQAALGLPKGPTSTMIATFANGALVEVRFRAGFDFPDTLRVELRDGVIDGAVEWVIGPANGALFEYAGTTLLPKVFKVPKPWPHRLTAVFVKGKLKSTTFFAKDGTPLDTGATPLTEWGESVEASALTGYIERGDFAADAARFFPKAPRVSKPGSEKVRAVPAGRALDDVVVGGGVPSMTIAFDFNSYGFDCKKEDLYGANDDKYVGIASDGSGEMFLLDVTTGEVVRYAHEEGTVAPAFTSLDQLAFSLLRVEAAAKKLLPKAKLSALFKRLGLTTAGALLKEY
;
A
#
# COMPACT_ATOMS: atom_id res chain seq x y z
N PRO A 1 -36.89 -29.24 -8.66
CA PRO A 1 -35.76 -28.97 -7.74
C PRO A 1 -36.29 -28.32 -6.45
N LYS A 2 -35.61 -28.45 -5.31
CA LYS A 2 -36.14 -28.01 -4.00
C LYS A 2 -36.42 -26.50 -3.94
N ASP A 3 -35.56 -25.70 -4.57
CA ASP A 3 -35.62 -24.23 -4.50
C ASP A 3 -36.41 -23.59 -5.66
N VAL A 4 -37.00 -24.43 -6.53
CA VAL A 4 -37.86 -23.99 -7.64
C VAL A 4 -39.31 -24.05 -7.16
N PRO A 5 -40.07 -22.95 -7.23
CA PRO A 5 -41.43 -22.94 -6.75
C PRO A 5 -42.38 -23.73 -7.67
N PRO A 6 -43.49 -24.29 -7.15
CA PRO A 6 -44.39 -25.16 -7.92
C PRO A 6 -45.00 -24.50 -9.16
N GLU A 7 -45.18 -23.18 -9.14
CA GLU A 7 -45.73 -22.40 -10.26
C GLU A 7 -44.73 -22.15 -11.39
N ALA A 8 -43.46 -22.57 -11.25
CA ALA A 8 -42.46 -22.37 -12.29
C ALA A 8 -42.69 -23.30 -13.50
N THR A 9 -42.56 -22.74 -14.70
CA THR A 9 -42.60 -23.50 -15.95
C THR A 9 -41.20 -23.84 -16.43
N PHE A 10 -40.98 -25.07 -16.88
CA PHE A 10 -39.70 -25.49 -17.46
C PHE A 10 -39.63 -25.16 -18.95
N ASP A 11 -38.58 -24.44 -19.34
CA ASP A 11 -38.19 -24.18 -20.72
C ASP A 11 -37.05 -25.12 -21.12
N ALA A 12 -37.38 -26.13 -21.92
CA ALA A 12 -36.43 -27.12 -22.39
C ALA A 12 -35.37 -26.55 -23.34
N SER A 13 -35.66 -25.45 -24.05
CA SER A 13 -34.72 -24.85 -25.01
C SER A 13 -33.56 -24.15 -24.32
N THR A 14 -33.81 -23.55 -23.16
CA THR A 14 -32.81 -22.83 -22.35
C THR A 14 -32.37 -23.61 -21.10
N ASN A 15 -32.99 -24.78 -20.85
CA ASN A 15 -32.80 -25.63 -19.68
C ASN A 15 -33.00 -24.83 -18.37
N LEU A 16 -34.08 -24.06 -18.31
CA LEU A 16 -34.41 -23.15 -17.22
C LEU A 16 -35.82 -23.36 -16.68
N TRP A 17 -35.97 -23.21 -15.37
CA TRP A 17 -37.27 -22.95 -14.75
C TRP A 17 -37.54 -21.46 -14.71
N ARG A 18 -38.78 -21.05 -14.97
CA ARG A 18 -39.17 -19.65 -15.09
C ARG A 18 -40.45 -19.36 -14.31
N VAL A 19 -40.45 -18.23 -13.61
CA VAL A 19 -41.67 -17.59 -13.08
C VAL A 19 -41.70 -16.16 -13.60
N GLY A 20 -42.83 -15.79 -14.21
CA GLY A 20 -42.99 -14.49 -14.86
C GLY A 20 -42.32 -14.40 -16.24
N ALA A 21 -42.80 -13.45 -17.02
CA ALA A 21 -42.27 -13.07 -18.33
C ALA A 21 -41.36 -11.83 -18.22
N PRO A 22 -40.53 -11.54 -19.24
CA PRO A 22 -39.66 -10.36 -19.26
C PRO A 22 -40.39 -9.02 -19.16
N ASN A 23 -41.71 -8.98 -19.39
CA ASN A 23 -42.53 -7.78 -19.27
C ASN A 23 -43.36 -7.73 -17.98
N ASP A 24 -43.30 -8.77 -17.16
CA ASP A 24 -44.01 -8.80 -15.89
C ASP A 24 -43.26 -7.95 -14.85
N ALA A 25 -43.96 -7.57 -13.77
CA ALA A 25 -43.38 -6.82 -12.67
C ALA A 25 -42.20 -7.55 -11.98
N ARG A 26 -42.11 -8.87 -12.13
CA ARG A 26 -40.99 -9.68 -11.64
C ARG A 26 -40.77 -10.92 -12.50
N GLU A 27 -39.51 -11.17 -12.85
CA GLU A 27 -39.06 -12.34 -13.58
C GLU A 27 -38.04 -13.10 -12.72
N ARG A 28 -38.22 -14.41 -12.55
CA ARG A 28 -37.28 -15.28 -11.85
C ARG A 28 -36.92 -16.49 -12.70
N LEU A 29 -35.63 -16.83 -12.70
CA LEU A 29 -35.09 -17.97 -13.45
C LEU A 29 -34.20 -18.83 -12.57
N TRP A 30 -34.34 -20.15 -12.71
CA TRP A 30 -33.50 -21.13 -12.01
C TRP A 30 -32.95 -22.17 -12.97
N ILE A 31 -31.74 -22.62 -12.70
CA ILE A 31 -31.03 -23.56 -13.55
C ILE A 31 -31.51 -24.99 -13.29
N HIS A 32 -31.83 -25.74 -14.34
CA HIS A 32 -32.06 -27.18 -14.22
C HIS A 32 -30.74 -27.98 -14.34
N PRO A 33 -30.53 -29.06 -13.56
CA PRO A 33 -31.44 -29.64 -12.56
C PRO A 33 -31.25 -29.08 -11.15
N SER A 34 -30.22 -28.26 -10.89
CA SER A 34 -29.84 -27.87 -9.52
C SER A 34 -30.88 -27.03 -8.79
N GLY A 35 -31.69 -26.24 -9.50
CA GLY A 35 -32.55 -25.23 -8.90
C GLY A 35 -31.81 -23.98 -8.41
N LEU A 36 -30.55 -23.78 -8.81
CA LEU A 36 -29.81 -22.57 -8.45
C LEU A 36 -30.45 -21.35 -9.10
N LEU A 37 -30.66 -20.28 -8.32
CA LEU A 37 -31.18 -19.02 -8.81
C LEU A 37 -30.19 -18.38 -9.79
N LEU A 38 -30.66 -18.13 -11.01
CA LEU A 38 -29.93 -17.44 -12.05
C LEU A 38 -30.25 -15.94 -12.06
N LEU A 39 -31.55 -15.63 -12.05
CA LEU A 39 -32.08 -14.28 -12.18
C LEU A 39 -33.22 -14.10 -11.19
N ASP A 40 -33.24 -12.98 -10.50
CA ASP A 40 -34.41 -12.40 -9.86
C ASP A 40 -34.45 -10.93 -10.22
N ALA A 41 -35.35 -10.56 -11.13
CA ALA A 41 -35.44 -9.22 -11.66
C ALA A 41 -36.82 -8.61 -11.40
N THR A 42 -36.84 -7.46 -10.75
CA THR A 42 -38.03 -6.63 -10.59
C THR A 42 -38.07 -5.54 -11.66
N ARG A 43 -39.28 -5.16 -12.08
CA ARG A 43 -39.52 -4.18 -13.12
C ARG A 43 -40.61 -3.19 -12.75
N LYS A 44 -40.44 -1.96 -13.23
CA LYS A 44 -41.42 -0.88 -13.19
C LYS A 44 -41.48 -0.24 -14.56
N ASP A 45 -42.68 -0.14 -15.13
CA ASP A 45 -42.90 0.42 -16.47
C ASP A 45 -42.01 -0.22 -17.56
N GLY A 46 -41.82 -1.54 -17.48
CA GLY A 46 -41.00 -2.34 -18.40
C GLY A 46 -39.49 -2.25 -18.20
N LYS A 47 -39.00 -1.38 -17.30
CA LYS A 47 -37.57 -1.21 -16.99
C LYS A 47 -37.20 -1.94 -15.71
N LEU A 48 -35.93 -2.35 -15.59
CA LEU A 48 -35.41 -2.87 -14.32
C LEU A 48 -35.51 -1.79 -13.25
N ASP A 49 -36.03 -2.16 -12.08
CA ASP A 49 -36.23 -1.25 -10.96
C ASP A 49 -36.14 -2.03 -9.66
N GLY A 50 -35.48 -1.50 -8.64
CA GLY A 50 -35.18 -2.21 -7.39
C GLY A 50 -33.97 -3.13 -7.48
N GLU A 51 -33.90 -4.10 -6.58
CA GLU A 51 -32.77 -5.03 -6.47
C GLU A 51 -32.92 -6.20 -7.45
N ILE A 52 -31.89 -6.39 -8.29
CA ILE A 52 -31.78 -7.46 -9.28
C ILE A 52 -30.66 -8.41 -8.86
N LYS A 53 -30.96 -9.71 -8.79
CA LYS A 53 -29.96 -10.75 -8.52
C LYS A 53 -29.60 -11.48 -9.80
N TRP A 54 -28.31 -11.64 -10.05
CA TRP A 54 -27.79 -12.34 -11.22
C TRP A 54 -26.64 -13.27 -10.85
N SER A 55 -26.59 -14.44 -11.48
CA SER A 55 -25.47 -15.39 -11.39
C SER A 55 -25.18 -15.99 -12.76
N LEU A 56 -23.93 -15.99 -13.21
CA LEU A 56 -23.47 -16.75 -14.39
C LEU A 56 -23.20 -18.23 -14.05
N ALA A 57 -23.99 -18.83 -13.17
CA ALA A 57 -23.86 -20.25 -12.89
C ALA A 57 -24.20 -21.07 -14.16
N ILE A 58 -23.39 -22.11 -14.41
CA ILE A 58 -23.52 -23.03 -15.53
C ILE A 58 -23.30 -24.46 -15.03
N HIS A 59 -23.99 -25.43 -15.61
CA HIS A 59 -23.70 -26.86 -15.43
C HIS A 59 -22.80 -27.42 -16.53
N GLN A 60 -22.81 -26.78 -17.69
CA GLN A 60 -22.05 -27.19 -18.87
C GLN A 60 -21.59 -25.96 -19.66
N MET A 61 -20.45 -26.07 -20.33
CA MET A 61 -19.81 -24.95 -21.02
C MET A 61 -20.67 -24.35 -22.15
N SER A 62 -21.56 -25.13 -22.75
CA SER A 62 -22.50 -24.67 -23.78
C SER A 62 -23.46 -23.58 -23.26
N GLU A 63 -23.69 -23.50 -21.94
CA GLU A 63 -24.55 -22.50 -21.32
C GLU A 63 -23.86 -21.15 -21.17
N HIS A 64 -22.52 -21.09 -21.20
CA HIS A 64 -21.77 -19.87 -20.89
C HIS A 64 -22.13 -18.71 -21.84
N ALA A 65 -22.01 -18.90 -23.16
CA ALA A 65 -22.25 -17.83 -24.13
C ALA A 65 -23.71 -17.31 -24.11
N PRO A 66 -24.75 -18.16 -24.08
CA PRO A 66 -26.13 -17.72 -23.89
C PRO A 66 -26.35 -16.91 -22.60
N ARG A 67 -25.70 -17.30 -21.50
CA ARG A 67 -25.82 -16.59 -20.21
C ARG A 67 -25.18 -15.21 -20.24
N VAL A 68 -23.99 -15.09 -20.86
CA VAL A 68 -23.33 -13.79 -21.07
C VAL A 68 -24.18 -12.89 -21.98
N ALA A 69 -24.77 -13.43 -23.04
CA ALA A 69 -25.66 -12.69 -23.91
C ALA A 69 -26.91 -12.21 -23.16
N MET A 70 -27.46 -13.05 -22.28
CA MET A 70 -28.60 -12.69 -21.44
C MET A 70 -28.26 -11.57 -20.44
N GLN A 71 -27.11 -11.66 -19.76
CA GLN A 71 -26.61 -10.59 -18.89
C GLN A 71 -26.53 -9.25 -19.62
N ALA A 72 -25.98 -9.27 -20.84
CA ALA A 72 -25.85 -8.08 -21.68
C ALA A 72 -27.22 -7.54 -22.13
N ALA A 73 -28.16 -8.41 -22.51
CA ALA A 73 -29.52 -8.04 -22.91
C ALA A 73 -30.32 -7.41 -21.75
N LEU A 74 -30.05 -7.85 -20.51
CA LEU A 74 -30.62 -7.23 -19.31
C LEU A 74 -29.97 -5.87 -18.98
N GLY A 75 -28.88 -5.50 -19.65
CA GLY A 75 -28.13 -4.29 -19.32
C GLY A 75 -27.42 -4.39 -17.97
N LEU A 76 -26.97 -5.57 -17.57
CA LEU A 76 -26.22 -5.75 -16.32
C LEU A 76 -24.73 -5.48 -16.53
N PRO A 77 -24.03 -4.93 -15.52
CA PRO A 77 -22.61 -4.62 -15.61
C PRO A 77 -21.75 -5.88 -15.64
N LYS A 78 -20.47 -5.74 -15.98
CA LYS A 78 -19.44 -6.79 -15.80
C LYS A 78 -18.54 -6.45 -14.63
N GLY A 79 -17.98 -7.48 -13.99
CA GLY A 79 -17.05 -7.29 -12.87
C GLY A 79 -16.21 -8.53 -12.56
N PRO A 80 -15.56 -8.57 -11.38
CA PRO A 80 -14.54 -9.57 -11.06
C PRO A 80 -15.10 -10.96 -10.79
N THR A 81 -16.39 -11.04 -10.46
CA THR A 81 -17.10 -12.29 -10.24
C THR A 81 -18.38 -12.35 -11.06
N SER A 82 -18.83 -13.57 -11.29
CA SER A 82 -20.01 -13.91 -12.10
C SER A 82 -21.34 -13.73 -11.39
N THR A 83 -21.33 -13.50 -10.07
CA THR A 83 -22.55 -13.30 -9.27
C THR A 83 -22.61 -11.85 -8.81
N MET A 84 -23.76 -11.21 -8.94
CA MET A 84 -23.97 -9.84 -8.52
C MET A 84 -25.37 -9.56 -7.99
N ILE A 85 -25.46 -8.48 -7.24
CA ILE A 85 -26.70 -7.80 -6.89
C ILE A 85 -26.60 -6.37 -7.46
N ALA A 86 -27.50 -6.03 -8.36
CA ALA A 86 -27.56 -4.73 -9.03
C ALA A 86 -28.83 -3.99 -8.63
N THR A 87 -28.70 -2.76 -8.14
CA THR A 87 -29.82 -1.94 -7.72
C THR A 87 -30.12 -0.89 -8.78
N PHE A 88 -31.35 -0.85 -9.24
CA PHE A 88 -31.86 0.12 -10.20
C PHE A 88 -32.84 1.08 -9.53
N ALA A 89 -32.82 2.34 -9.94
CA ALA A 89 -33.83 3.33 -9.58
C ALA A 89 -34.31 4.04 -10.84
N ASN A 90 -35.62 3.93 -11.12
CA ASN A 90 -36.26 4.47 -12.32
C ASN A 90 -35.57 4.02 -13.63
N GLY A 91 -35.10 2.77 -13.69
CA GLY A 91 -34.41 2.22 -14.86
C GLY A 91 -32.92 2.54 -14.96
N ALA A 92 -32.35 3.31 -14.03
CA ALA A 92 -30.91 3.61 -14.01
C ALA A 92 -30.19 2.78 -12.94
N LEU A 93 -29.04 2.20 -13.28
CA LEU A 93 -28.19 1.50 -12.32
C LEU A 93 -27.61 2.52 -11.33
N VAL A 94 -27.84 2.32 -10.03
CA VAL A 94 -27.34 3.18 -8.95
C VAL A 94 -26.30 2.49 -8.08
N GLU A 95 -26.31 1.16 -8.04
CA GLU A 95 -25.31 0.39 -7.32
C GLU A 95 -25.15 -1.00 -7.94
N VAL A 96 -23.93 -1.53 -7.93
CA VAL A 96 -23.71 -2.97 -8.10
C VAL A 96 -22.76 -3.52 -7.03
N ARG A 97 -23.08 -4.73 -6.57
CA ARG A 97 -22.32 -5.54 -5.61
C ARG A 97 -21.96 -6.88 -6.24
N PHE A 98 -20.68 -7.11 -6.50
CA PHE A 98 -20.14 -8.37 -7.01
C PHE A 98 -19.72 -9.27 -5.85
N ARG A 99 -20.05 -10.57 -5.97
CA ARG A 99 -19.85 -11.58 -4.92
C ARG A 99 -19.44 -12.92 -5.53
N ALA A 100 -18.83 -13.81 -4.75
CA ALA A 100 -18.60 -15.19 -5.19
C ALA A 100 -19.90 -15.99 -5.31
N GLY A 101 -20.88 -15.69 -4.45
CA GLY A 101 -22.24 -16.23 -4.43
C GLY A 101 -23.15 -15.29 -3.63
N PHE A 102 -24.47 -15.49 -3.63
CA PHE A 102 -25.40 -14.54 -2.99
C PHE A 102 -25.20 -14.37 -1.49
N ASP A 103 -24.75 -15.44 -0.81
CA ASP A 103 -24.50 -15.46 0.64
C ASP A 103 -23.06 -15.06 1.03
N PHE A 104 -22.22 -14.71 0.05
CA PHE A 104 -20.84 -14.30 0.31
C PHE A 104 -20.72 -12.77 0.43
N PRO A 105 -19.70 -12.27 1.16
CA PRO A 105 -19.40 -10.84 1.19
C PRO A 105 -19.10 -10.26 -0.20
N ASP A 106 -19.28 -8.94 -0.31
CA ASP A 106 -18.92 -8.19 -1.51
C ASP A 106 -17.41 -8.25 -1.77
N THR A 107 -17.04 -8.62 -2.99
CA THR A 107 -15.67 -8.51 -3.51
C THR A 107 -15.46 -7.15 -4.17
N LEU A 108 -16.49 -6.58 -4.77
CA LEU A 108 -16.50 -5.24 -5.33
C LEU A 108 -17.89 -4.62 -5.17
N ARG A 109 -17.96 -3.39 -4.66
CA ARG A 109 -19.17 -2.57 -4.61
C ARG A 109 -18.89 -1.26 -5.34
N VAL A 110 -19.81 -0.84 -6.21
CA VAL A 110 -19.68 0.37 -7.02
C VAL A 110 -20.98 1.14 -6.98
N GLU A 111 -20.93 2.39 -6.52
CA GLU A 111 -22.05 3.34 -6.60
C GLU A 111 -21.99 4.17 -7.89
N LEU A 112 -23.16 4.42 -8.46
CA LEU A 112 -23.33 5.19 -9.69
C LEU A 112 -24.39 6.28 -9.54
N ARG A 113 -24.17 7.37 -10.25
CA ARG A 113 -25.16 8.42 -10.48
C ARG A 113 -25.09 8.84 -11.94
N ASP A 114 -26.23 8.91 -12.61
CA ASP A 114 -26.33 9.33 -14.02
C ASP A 114 -25.38 8.55 -14.96
N GLY A 115 -25.19 7.25 -14.71
CA GLY A 115 -24.36 6.36 -15.54
C GLY A 115 -22.85 6.46 -15.32
N VAL A 116 -22.38 7.30 -14.40
CA VAL A 116 -20.97 7.42 -14.02
C VAL A 116 -20.74 6.96 -12.58
N ILE A 117 -19.51 6.52 -12.28
CA ILE A 117 -19.12 6.18 -10.90
C ILE A 117 -19.11 7.46 -10.07
N ASP A 118 -19.99 7.54 -9.08
CA ASP A 118 -20.18 8.72 -8.23
C ASP A 118 -20.69 8.24 -6.88
N GLY A 119 -19.85 8.36 -5.85
CA GLY A 119 -20.05 7.71 -4.56
C GLY A 119 -18.91 6.78 -4.16
N ALA A 120 -19.23 5.80 -3.32
CA ALA A 120 -18.27 4.86 -2.78
C ALA A 120 -17.96 3.70 -3.75
N VAL A 121 -16.68 3.31 -3.77
CA VAL A 121 -16.21 2.06 -4.34
C VAL A 121 -15.49 1.28 -3.24
N GLU A 122 -15.91 0.06 -2.98
CA GLU A 122 -15.20 -0.86 -2.09
C GLU A 122 -14.69 -2.05 -2.89
N TRP A 123 -13.42 -2.42 -2.70
CA TRP A 123 -12.81 -3.53 -3.43
C TRP A 123 -11.94 -4.38 -2.52
N VAL A 124 -12.22 -5.68 -2.47
CA VAL A 124 -11.32 -6.69 -1.91
C VAL A 124 -10.22 -6.94 -2.94
N ILE A 125 -8.99 -6.54 -2.60
CA ILE A 125 -7.87 -6.53 -3.53
C ILE A 125 -7.50 -7.98 -3.87
N GLY A 126 -7.50 -8.27 -5.17
CA GLY A 126 -7.14 -9.57 -5.71
C GLY A 126 -6.57 -9.43 -7.12
N PRO A 127 -6.12 -10.55 -7.73
CA PRO A 127 -5.67 -10.57 -9.11
C PRO A 127 -6.77 -10.06 -10.05
N ALA A 128 -6.43 -9.14 -10.94
CA ALA A 128 -7.36 -8.59 -11.92
C ALA A 128 -6.71 -8.56 -13.31
N ASN A 129 -7.23 -9.38 -14.23
CA ASN A 129 -6.84 -9.38 -15.64
C ASN A 129 -7.77 -8.46 -16.42
N GLY A 130 -7.57 -7.14 -16.33
CA GLY A 130 -8.36 -6.14 -17.05
C GLY A 130 -9.15 -5.21 -16.14
N ALA A 131 -10.37 -4.85 -16.56
CA ALA A 131 -11.25 -3.97 -15.81
C ALA A 131 -11.86 -4.67 -14.59
N LEU A 132 -11.99 -3.92 -13.49
CA LEU A 132 -12.76 -4.35 -12.32
C LEU A 132 -14.26 -4.18 -12.56
N PHE A 133 -14.66 -3.20 -13.35
CA PHE A 133 -16.07 -2.93 -13.63
C PHE A 133 -16.24 -2.31 -15.02
N GLU A 134 -17.26 -2.77 -15.74
CA GLU A 134 -17.68 -2.22 -17.04
C GLU A 134 -19.20 -2.07 -17.10
N TYR A 135 -19.67 -0.88 -17.47
CA TYR A 135 -21.09 -0.60 -17.66
C TYR A 135 -21.29 0.62 -18.57
N ALA A 136 -22.10 0.49 -19.63
CA ALA A 136 -22.51 1.61 -20.49
C ALA A 136 -21.36 2.55 -20.94
N GLY A 137 -20.18 1.98 -21.25
CA GLY A 137 -18.98 2.74 -21.65
C GLY A 137 -18.11 3.24 -20.49
N THR A 138 -18.60 3.15 -19.24
CA THR A 138 -17.82 3.41 -18.04
C THR A 138 -16.96 2.18 -17.72
N THR A 139 -15.66 2.41 -17.50
CA THR A 139 -14.68 1.36 -17.15
C THR A 139 -13.87 1.76 -15.93
N LEU A 140 -13.82 0.88 -14.92
CA LEU A 140 -12.96 1.03 -13.75
C LEU A 140 -11.76 0.08 -13.86
N LEU A 141 -10.55 0.63 -13.96
CA LEU A 141 -9.31 -0.14 -13.99
C LEU A 141 -8.65 -0.17 -12.61
N PRO A 142 -8.06 -1.30 -12.19
CA PRO A 142 -7.43 -1.44 -10.87
C PRO A 142 -6.26 -0.46 -10.67
N LYS A 143 -5.54 -0.11 -11.76
CA LYS A 143 -4.40 0.81 -11.74
C LYS A 143 -4.73 2.22 -11.26
N VAL A 144 -6.00 2.63 -11.32
CA VAL A 144 -6.45 3.96 -10.87
C VAL A 144 -6.17 4.15 -9.37
N PHE A 145 -6.21 3.07 -8.59
CA PHE A 145 -6.04 3.13 -7.13
C PHE A 145 -4.59 3.22 -6.67
N LYS A 146 -3.59 2.96 -7.54
CA LYS A 146 -2.16 2.95 -7.15
C LYS A 146 -1.89 2.13 -5.88
N VAL A 147 -2.40 0.89 -5.86
CA VAL A 147 -2.30 -0.01 -4.71
C VAL A 147 -0.82 -0.15 -4.26
N PRO A 148 -0.48 0.18 -2.99
CA PRO A 148 0.90 0.12 -2.51
C PRO A 148 1.34 -1.32 -2.22
N LYS A 149 2.65 -1.51 -2.04
CA LYS A 149 3.23 -2.73 -1.48
C LYS A 149 3.66 -2.49 -0.02
N PRO A 150 3.54 -3.48 0.88
CA PRO A 150 2.88 -4.78 0.70
C PRO A 150 1.38 -4.63 0.37
N TRP A 151 0.81 -5.60 -0.34
CA TRP A 151 -0.55 -5.48 -0.90
C TRP A 151 -1.59 -5.41 0.23
N PRO A 152 -2.41 -4.34 0.30
CA PRO A 152 -3.53 -4.27 1.22
C PRO A 152 -4.55 -5.36 0.93
N HIS A 153 -5.39 -5.68 1.93
CA HIS A 153 -6.47 -6.64 1.75
C HIS A 153 -7.69 -6.02 1.06
N ARG A 154 -8.00 -4.76 1.40
CA ARG A 154 -9.17 -4.04 0.90
C ARG A 154 -8.83 -2.58 0.66
N LEU A 155 -9.60 -1.95 -0.22
CA LEU A 155 -9.66 -0.49 -0.32
C LEU A 155 -11.10 0.02 -0.32
N THR A 156 -11.25 1.25 0.15
CA THR A 156 -12.44 2.09 -0.05
C THR A 156 -11.99 3.35 -0.78
N ALA A 157 -12.72 3.71 -1.83
CA ALA A 157 -12.44 4.88 -2.63
C ALA A 157 -13.70 5.73 -2.79
N VAL A 158 -13.52 7.04 -2.87
CA VAL A 158 -14.62 7.99 -3.12
C VAL A 158 -14.43 8.62 -4.49
N PHE A 159 -15.46 8.51 -5.33
CA PHE A 159 -15.53 9.15 -6.63
C PHE A 159 -16.53 10.31 -6.58
N VAL A 160 -16.22 11.39 -7.30
CA VAL A 160 -17.16 12.48 -7.56
C VAL A 160 -17.21 12.71 -9.06
N LYS A 161 -18.38 12.49 -9.68
CA LYS A 161 -18.60 12.64 -11.12
C LYS A 161 -17.54 11.91 -11.97
N GLY A 162 -17.30 10.64 -11.67
CA GLY A 162 -16.33 9.79 -12.37
C GLY A 162 -14.85 10.03 -12.01
N LYS A 163 -14.53 10.98 -11.12
CA LYS A 163 -13.14 11.28 -10.72
C LYS A 163 -12.84 10.79 -9.33
N LEU A 164 -11.79 9.98 -9.18
CA LEU A 164 -11.27 9.54 -7.90
C LEU A 164 -10.85 10.76 -7.04
N LYS A 165 -11.34 10.82 -5.80
CA LYS A 165 -11.03 11.87 -4.83
C LYS A 165 -10.12 11.40 -3.70
N SER A 166 -10.40 10.22 -3.16
CA SER A 166 -9.62 9.63 -2.09
C SER A 166 -9.64 8.11 -2.19
N THR A 167 -8.60 7.49 -1.64
CA THR A 167 -8.48 6.06 -1.44
C THR A 167 -7.96 5.82 -0.04
N THR A 168 -8.59 4.91 0.69
CA THR A 168 -8.11 4.38 1.97
C THR A 168 -7.88 2.88 1.80
N PHE A 169 -6.74 2.41 2.26
CA PHE A 169 -6.38 1.00 2.19
C PHE A 169 -6.50 0.36 3.57
N PHE A 170 -6.77 -0.94 3.61
CA PHE A 170 -7.01 -1.65 4.85
C PHE A 170 -6.25 -2.98 4.88
N ALA A 171 -5.74 -3.31 6.06
CA ALA A 171 -5.24 -4.64 6.37
C ALA A 171 -6.40 -5.66 6.47
N LYS A 172 -6.06 -6.95 6.59
CA LYS A 172 -7.05 -8.04 6.65
C LYS A 172 -7.99 -7.96 7.84
N ASP A 173 -7.52 -7.40 8.95
CA ASP A 173 -8.27 -7.16 10.19
C ASP A 173 -9.17 -5.91 10.12
N GLY A 174 -9.15 -5.16 9.01
CA GLY A 174 -9.91 -3.92 8.85
C GLY A 174 -9.18 -2.67 9.34
N THR A 175 -7.93 -2.79 9.82
CA THR A 175 -7.14 -1.63 10.25
C THR A 175 -6.79 -0.75 9.04
N PRO A 176 -7.06 0.57 9.07
CA PRO A 176 -6.62 1.49 8.03
C PRO A 176 -5.09 1.49 7.91
N LEU A 177 -4.58 1.33 6.69
CA LEU A 177 -3.17 1.46 6.38
C LEU A 177 -2.84 2.92 6.12
N ASP A 178 -1.80 3.40 6.79
CA ASP A 178 -1.24 4.72 6.57
C ASP A 178 -0.40 4.72 5.30
N THR A 179 -1.03 5.04 4.17
CA THR A 179 -0.38 5.07 2.85
C THR A 179 -0.04 6.49 2.40
N GLY A 180 -0.37 7.48 3.23
CA GLY A 180 -0.12 8.89 2.97
C GLY A 180 1.14 9.36 3.68
N ALA A 181 2.17 9.72 2.92
CA ALA A 181 3.26 10.53 3.46
C ALA A 181 2.70 11.94 3.72
N THR A 182 2.34 12.26 4.97
CA THR A 182 2.09 13.66 5.33
C THR A 182 3.44 14.37 5.25
N PRO A 183 3.60 15.38 4.37
CA PRO A 183 4.87 16.08 4.26
C PRO A 183 5.24 16.70 5.61
N LEU A 184 6.49 16.53 6.03
CA LEU A 184 6.97 17.19 7.23
C LEU A 184 7.14 18.68 6.92
N THR A 185 6.53 19.54 7.72
CA THR A 185 6.64 21.00 7.59
C THR A 185 7.85 21.55 8.34
N GLU A 186 8.20 20.90 9.45
CA GLU A 186 9.35 21.25 10.26
C GLU A 186 10.36 20.11 10.19
N TRP A 187 11.39 20.27 9.37
CA TRP A 187 12.45 19.27 9.20
C TRP A 187 13.86 19.87 9.13
N GLY A 188 13.97 21.16 9.41
CA GLY A 188 15.25 21.88 9.38
C GLY A 188 15.70 22.31 7.99
N GLU A 189 14.78 22.72 7.11
CA GLU A 189 15.11 23.25 5.77
C GLU A 189 16.12 24.42 5.82
N SER A 190 16.10 25.20 6.89
CA SER A 190 16.98 26.36 7.13
C SER A 190 18.13 26.07 8.10
N VAL A 191 18.46 24.80 8.36
CA VAL A 191 19.61 24.45 9.22
C VAL A 191 20.92 24.92 8.56
N GLU A 192 21.80 25.45 9.40
CA GLU A 192 23.15 25.88 9.06
C GLU A 192 24.19 24.93 9.66
N ALA A 193 25.40 24.90 9.07
CA ALA A 193 26.44 23.92 9.42
C ALA A 193 26.81 23.91 10.92
N SER A 194 26.81 25.08 11.56
CA SER A 194 27.11 25.21 12.99
C SER A 194 26.10 24.54 13.91
N ALA A 195 24.86 24.30 13.44
CA ALA A 195 23.84 23.62 14.22
C ALA A 195 24.01 22.09 14.22
N LEU A 196 24.86 21.54 13.35
CA LEU A 196 25.11 20.09 13.31
C LEU A 196 25.99 19.63 14.48
N THR A 197 26.97 20.43 14.90
CA THR A 197 27.84 20.08 16.03
C THR A 197 27.02 19.90 17.30
N GLY A 198 27.09 18.72 17.94
CA GLY A 198 26.33 18.40 19.16
C GLY A 198 24.85 18.07 18.92
N TYR A 199 24.44 17.82 17.67
CA TYR A 199 23.07 17.47 17.30
C TYR A 199 22.54 16.23 18.05
N ILE A 200 23.38 15.22 18.28
CA ILE A 200 22.99 14.05 19.05
C ILE A 200 22.93 14.37 20.54
N GLU A 201 23.97 15.04 21.09
CA GLU A 201 24.09 15.37 22.52
C GLU A 201 22.96 16.26 23.03
N ARG A 202 22.50 17.23 22.23
CA ARG A 202 21.36 18.08 22.57
C ARG A 202 20.01 17.37 22.53
N GLY A 203 19.95 16.14 22.02
CA GLY A 203 18.72 15.38 21.85
C GLY A 203 17.94 15.71 20.56
N ASP A 204 18.48 16.56 19.68
CA ASP A 204 17.81 16.96 18.44
C ASP A 204 17.60 15.73 17.53
N PHE A 205 18.55 14.79 17.50
CA PHE A 205 18.42 13.53 16.77
C PHE A 205 17.21 12.70 17.19
N ALA A 206 17.04 12.48 18.50
CA ALA A 206 15.92 11.70 19.03
C ALA A 206 14.57 12.42 18.83
N ALA A 207 14.57 13.76 18.97
CA ALA A 207 13.38 14.58 18.71
C ALA A 207 12.97 14.52 17.23
N ASP A 208 13.92 14.68 16.30
CA ASP A 208 13.67 14.55 14.86
C ASP A 208 13.21 13.13 14.50
N ALA A 209 13.82 12.10 15.06
CA ALA A 209 13.40 10.71 14.87
C ALA A 209 11.96 10.45 15.35
N ALA A 210 11.57 10.99 16.50
CA ALA A 210 10.21 10.88 17.03
C ALA A 210 9.21 11.65 16.16
N ARG A 211 9.59 12.83 15.67
CA ARG A 211 8.76 13.67 14.81
C ARG A 211 8.58 13.10 13.40
N PHE A 212 9.66 12.64 12.78
CA PHE A 212 9.65 12.16 11.39
C PHE A 212 9.00 10.79 11.29
N PHE A 213 9.21 9.95 12.30
CA PHE A 213 8.77 8.56 12.31
C PHE A 213 8.10 8.18 13.63
N PRO A 214 6.95 8.80 13.99
CA PRO A 214 6.32 8.60 15.29
C PRO A 214 5.82 7.16 15.49
N LYS A 215 5.44 6.49 14.41
CA LYS A 215 4.89 5.12 14.41
C LYS A 215 5.92 4.04 14.04
N ALA A 216 7.17 4.41 13.73
CA ALA A 216 8.17 3.42 13.36
C ALA A 216 8.59 2.59 14.59
N PRO A 217 8.82 1.28 14.44
CA PRO A 217 9.49 0.48 15.45
C PRO A 217 10.81 1.13 15.85
N ARG A 218 11.22 0.96 17.12
CA ARG A 218 12.47 1.53 17.63
C ARG A 218 13.56 0.47 17.65
N VAL A 219 14.76 0.86 17.22
CA VAL A 219 15.98 0.06 17.38
C VAL A 219 16.43 0.20 18.82
N SER A 220 16.61 -0.94 19.48
CA SER A 220 17.24 -1.06 20.80
C SER A 220 18.27 -2.16 20.72
N LYS A 221 19.54 -1.82 20.94
CA LYS A 221 20.67 -2.75 20.90
C LYS A 221 21.42 -2.67 22.24
N PRO A 222 22.15 -3.72 22.65
CA PRO A 222 23.12 -3.59 23.73
C PRO A 222 24.10 -2.45 23.43
N GLY A 223 24.52 -1.72 24.47
CA GLY A 223 25.50 -0.65 24.32
C GLY A 223 26.86 -1.18 23.84
N SER A 224 27.65 -0.31 23.21
CA SER A 224 28.97 -0.65 22.67
C SER A 224 30.07 0.21 23.29
N GLU A 225 31.02 -0.43 23.97
CA GLU A 225 32.19 0.26 24.54
C GLU A 225 33.06 0.91 23.46
N LYS A 226 33.19 0.28 22.28
CA LYS A 226 33.92 0.83 21.14
C LYS A 226 33.27 2.12 20.65
N VAL A 227 31.94 2.17 20.53
CA VAL A 227 31.24 3.41 20.13
C VAL A 227 31.41 4.50 21.19
N ARG A 228 31.33 4.16 22.48
CA ARG A 228 31.52 5.09 23.62
C ARG A 228 32.95 5.67 23.74
N ALA A 229 33.91 5.18 22.97
CA ALA A 229 35.29 5.67 22.97
C ALA A 229 35.40 7.13 22.50
N VAL A 230 34.46 7.61 21.68
CA VAL A 230 34.41 9.01 21.23
C VAL A 230 33.25 9.78 21.90
N PRO A 231 33.38 11.11 22.14
CA PRO A 231 32.36 11.88 22.87
C PRO A 231 30.95 11.79 22.27
N ALA A 232 30.80 12.05 20.97
CA ALA A 232 29.50 11.94 20.28
C ALA A 232 28.96 10.50 20.24
N GLY A 233 29.85 9.51 20.38
CA GLY A 233 29.49 8.10 20.42
C GLY A 233 28.82 7.70 21.73
N ARG A 234 29.15 8.35 22.84
CA ARG A 234 28.42 8.15 24.11
C ARG A 234 26.97 8.60 24.01
N ALA A 235 26.75 9.80 23.48
CA ALA A 235 25.40 10.32 23.26
C ALA A 235 24.61 9.45 22.29
N LEU A 236 25.23 8.98 21.20
CA LEU A 236 24.58 8.04 20.28
C LEU A 236 24.24 6.72 20.95
N ASP A 237 25.13 6.19 21.78
CA ASP A 237 24.90 4.93 22.51
C ASP A 237 23.70 5.04 23.46
N ASP A 238 23.61 6.13 24.22
CA ASP A 238 22.47 6.37 25.11
C ASP A 238 21.15 6.45 24.32
N VAL A 239 21.16 7.08 23.15
CA VAL A 239 19.98 7.16 22.27
C VAL A 239 19.60 5.80 21.71
N VAL A 240 20.56 4.98 21.28
CA VAL A 240 20.28 3.62 20.75
C VAL A 240 19.80 2.68 21.85
N VAL A 241 20.47 2.65 23.01
CA VAL A 241 20.09 1.82 24.15
C VAL A 241 18.72 2.23 24.70
N GLY A 242 18.41 3.53 24.70
CA GLY A 242 17.12 4.08 25.13
C GLY A 242 15.98 3.89 24.13
N GLY A 243 16.21 3.30 22.96
CA GLY A 243 15.18 3.13 21.93
C GLY A 243 14.78 4.42 21.21
N GLY A 244 15.66 5.42 21.17
CA GLY A 244 15.41 6.70 20.50
C GLY A 244 15.56 6.66 18.97
N VAL A 245 16.18 5.61 18.43
CA VAL A 245 16.42 5.45 17.00
C VAL A 245 15.26 4.70 16.33
N PRO A 246 14.64 5.22 15.26
CA PRO A 246 13.63 4.49 14.50
C PRO A 246 14.32 3.45 13.61
N SER A 247 13.69 2.29 13.41
CA SER A 247 14.13 1.37 12.36
C SER A 247 13.91 2.02 11.00
N MET A 248 15.00 2.20 10.27
CA MET A 248 15.01 2.74 8.91
C MET A 248 15.11 1.56 7.95
N THR A 249 14.22 1.49 6.97
CA THR A 249 14.02 0.26 6.18
C THR A 249 14.30 0.44 4.70
N ILE A 250 14.66 1.65 4.28
CA ILE A 250 14.86 1.96 2.86
C ILE A 250 16.33 2.31 2.59
N ALA A 251 16.91 3.22 3.37
CA ALA A 251 18.30 3.65 3.17
C ALA A 251 19.28 2.80 4.00
N PHE A 252 19.62 3.26 5.21
CA PHE A 252 20.53 2.58 6.12
C PHE A 252 19.85 2.46 7.48
N ASP A 253 19.93 1.29 8.12
CA ASP A 253 19.42 1.03 9.47
C ASP A 253 20.56 0.90 10.47
N PHE A 254 20.29 1.13 11.75
CA PHE A 254 21.26 0.98 12.85
C PHE A 254 21.42 -0.49 13.28
N ASN A 255 21.20 -1.45 12.37
CA ASN A 255 21.26 -2.87 12.71
C ASN A 255 22.68 -3.38 12.96
N SER A 256 23.67 -2.76 12.31
CA SER A 256 25.09 -3.02 12.51
C SER A 256 25.71 -2.22 13.67
N TYR A 257 24.88 -1.54 14.47
CA TYR A 257 25.35 -0.77 15.62
C TYR A 257 26.18 -1.65 16.56
N GLY A 258 27.42 -1.20 16.82
CA GLY A 258 28.37 -1.90 17.69
C GLY A 258 29.05 -3.10 17.04
N PHE A 259 28.90 -3.33 15.73
CA PHE A 259 29.57 -4.40 15.01
C PHE A 259 31.10 -4.24 15.11
N ASP A 260 31.78 -5.26 15.64
CA ASP A 260 33.22 -5.23 15.86
C ASP A 260 33.97 -5.73 14.63
N CYS A 261 34.43 -4.80 13.78
CA CYS A 261 35.06 -5.12 12.50
C CYS A 261 36.32 -5.98 12.66
N LYS A 262 37.08 -5.81 13.76
CA LYS A 262 38.29 -6.59 14.01
C LYS A 262 37.95 -8.01 14.43
N LYS A 263 37.05 -8.14 15.41
CA LYS A 263 36.66 -9.44 15.97
C LYS A 263 36.00 -10.33 14.93
N GLU A 264 35.19 -9.74 14.05
CA GLU A 264 34.47 -10.43 13.00
C GLU A 264 35.28 -10.55 11.70
N ASP A 265 36.55 -10.13 11.70
CA ASP A 265 37.49 -10.17 10.58
C ASP A 265 36.92 -9.58 9.27
N LEU A 266 36.30 -8.39 9.37
CA LEU A 266 35.66 -7.74 8.22
C LEU A 266 36.71 -7.36 7.17
N TYR A 267 36.73 -8.07 6.05
CA TYR A 267 37.69 -7.85 4.96
C TYR A 267 37.74 -6.39 4.51
N GLY A 268 38.94 -5.78 4.50
CA GLY A 268 39.16 -4.38 4.13
C GLY A 268 38.95 -3.36 5.26
N ALA A 269 38.37 -3.79 6.38
CA ALA A 269 38.12 -2.96 7.57
C ALA A 269 38.42 -3.69 8.89
N ASN A 270 39.23 -4.75 8.88
CA ASN A 270 39.58 -5.58 10.04
C ASN A 270 40.63 -4.90 10.94
N ASP A 271 40.30 -3.69 11.37
CA ASP A 271 41.10 -2.85 12.26
C ASP A 271 40.28 -2.54 13.52
N ASP A 272 40.95 -2.45 14.67
CA ASP A 272 40.30 -2.14 15.95
C ASP A 272 39.72 -0.73 16.00
N LYS A 273 40.20 0.17 15.12
CA LYS A 273 39.68 1.52 15.06
C LYS A 273 38.27 1.61 14.46
N TYR A 274 37.78 0.58 13.76
CA TYR A 274 36.47 0.61 13.12
C TYR A 274 35.40 -0.13 13.93
N VAL A 275 34.25 0.51 14.08
CA VAL A 275 33.04 -0.09 14.66
C VAL A 275 31.83 0.26 13.81
N GLY A 276 30.96 -0.71 13.55
CA GLY A 276 29.75 -0.50 12.74
C GLY A 276 28.72 0.38 13.44
N ILE A 277 28.09 1.27 12.67
CA ILE A 277 27.04 2.18 13.14
C ILE A 277 25.72 1.90 12.43
N ALA A 278 25.75 1.86 11.09
CA ALA A 278 24.56 1.63 10.28
C ALA A 278 24.90 0.82 9.03
N SER A 279 23.92 0.12 8.45
CA SER A 279 24.07 -0.66 7.23
C SER A 279 22.81 -0.66 6.39
N ASP A 280 22.95 -0.85 5.08
CA ASP A 280 21.83 -0.94 4.13
C ASP A 280 21.17 -2.34 4.09
N GLY A 281 21.80 -3.34 4.72
CA GLY A 281 21.37 -4.73 4.69
C GLY A 281 21.78 -5.51 3.43
N SER A 282 22.42 -4.85 2.46
CA SER A 282 23.04 -5.45 1.26
C SER A 282 24.56 -5.53 1.32
N GLY A 283 25.19 -4.94 2.33
CA GLY A 283 26.62 -5.05 2.60
C GLY A 283 27.33 -3.71 2.76
N GLU A 284 26.68 -2.60 2.37
CA GLU A 284 27.23 -1.27 2.61
C GLU A 284 27.06 -0.88 4.08
N MET A 285 28.11 -0.32 4.67
CA MET A 285 28.10 0.05 6.09
C MET A 285 28.68 1.44 6.30
N PHE A 286 28.16 2.15 7.30
CA PHE A 286 28.85 3.27 7.92
C PHE A 286 29.57 2.78 9.16
N LEU A 287 30.89 2.96 9.17
CA LEU A 287 31.77 2.61 10.28
C LEU A 287 32.26 3.90 10.94
N LEU A 288 32.25 3.92 12.27
CA LEU A 288 32.91 4.95 13.06
C LEU A 288 34.38 4.60 13.19
N ASP A 289 35.26 5.55 12.86
CA ASP A 289 36.66 5.51 13.25
C ASP A 289 36.77 6.07 14.68
N VAL A 290 37.01 5.19 15.65
CA VAL A 290 37.06 5.58 17.08
C VAL A 290 38.30 6.39 17.44
N THR A 291 39.28 6.49 16.54
CA THR A 291 40.49 7.29 16.76
C THR A 291 40.29 8.75 16.35
N THR A 292 39.53 9.00 15.28
CA THR A 292 39.29 10.36 14.76
C THR A 292 37.90 10.89 15.12
N GLY A 293 36.93 10.01 15.40
CA GLY A 293 35.52 10.37 15.54
C GLY A 293 34.80 10.60 14.20
N GLU A 294 35.49 10.38 13.08
CA GLU A 294 34.93 10.48 11.74
C GLU A 294 34.18 9.20 11.34
N VAL A 295 33.34 9.31 10.33
CA VAL A 295 32.59 8.18 9.77
C VAL A 295 33.12 7.88 8.39
N VAL A 296 33.43 6.62 8.15
CA VAL A 296 33.79 6.08 6.85
C VAL A 296 32.66 5.22 6.29
N ARG A 297 32.56 5.14 4.98
CA ARG A 297 31.69 4.19 4.28
C ARG A 297 32.53 2.99 3.89
N TYR A 298 32.04 1.81 4.23
CA TYR A 298 32.57 0.52 3.82
C TYR A 298 31.70 -0.03 2.69
N ALA A 299 32.35 -0.42 1.60
CA ALA A 299 31.72 -1.08 0.46
C ALA A 299 32.09 -2.56 0.44
N HIS A 300 31.10 -3.44 0.64
CA HIS A 300 31.36 -4.88 0.84
C HIS A 300 31.94 -5.55 -0.42
N GLU A 301 31.40 -5.25 -1.60
CA GLU A 301 31.83 -5.88 -2.84
C GLU A 301 33.28 -5.52 -3.21
N GLU A 302 33.72 -4.32 -2.84
CA GLU A 302 35.07 -3.84 -3.13
C GLU A 302 36.06 -4.12 -1.98
N GLY A 303 35.56 -4.34 -0.77
CA GLY A 303 36.38 -4.41 0.44
C GLY A 303 37.12 -3.10 0.72
N THR A 304 36.52 -1.97 0.39
CA THR A 304 37.14 -0.64 0.51
C THR A 304 36.47 0.20 1.59
N VAL A 305 37.25 1.07 2.23
CA VAL A 305 36.77 2.11 3.13
C VAL A 305 37.09 3.49 2.56
N ALA A 306 36.13 4.40 2.59
CA ALA A 306 36.28 5.76 2.10
C ALA A 306 35.69 6.77 3.09
N PRO A 307 36.23 8.00 3.19
CA PRO A 307 35.65 9.04 4.04
C PRO A 307 34.19 9.32 3.68
N ALA A 308 33.30 9.40 4.67
CA ALA A 308 31.87 9.63 4.45
C ALA A 308 31.35 10.89 5.15
N PHE A 309 31.59 11.03 6.45
CA PHE A 309 31.18 12.19 7.25
C PHE A 309 32.26 12.54 8.26
N THR A 310 32.40 13.82 8.60
CA THR A 310 33.42 14.25 9.56
C THR A 310 32.99 14.09 11.02
N SER A 311 31.75 13.62 11.26
CA SER A 311 31.23 13.36 12.61
C SER A 311 29.98 12.47 12.58
N LEU A 312 29.67 11.84 13.72
CA LEU A 312 28.42 11.11 13.93
C LEU A 312 27.18 12.01 13.82
N ASP A 313 27.29 13.28 14.22
CA ASP A 313 26.18 14.24 14.12
C ASP A 313 25.74 14.43 12.66
N GLN A 314 26.69 14.58 11.74
CA GLN A 314 26.41 14.71 10.31
C GLN A 314 25.78 13.44 9.74
N LEU A 315 26.26 12.25 10.15
CA LEU A 315 25.67 10.98 9.75
C LEU A 315 24.21 10.89 10.23
N ALA A 316 23.96 11.10 11.52
CA ALA A 316 22.64 11.00 12.13
C ALA A 316 21.64 12.01 11.51
N PHE A 317 22.08 13.24 11.30
CA PHE A 317 21.29 14.27 10.62
C PHE A 317 20.91 13.85 9.19
N SER A 318 21.89 13.31 8.45
CA SER A 318 21.73 12.94 7.05
C SER A 318 20.83 11.73 6.87
N LEU A 319 21.06 10.63 7.60
CA LEU A 319 20.34 9.38 7.42
C LEU A 319 18.83 9.53 7.68
N LEU A 320 18.42 10.22 8.75
CA LEU A 320 17.00 10.47 9.02
C LEU A 320 16.30 11.19 7.86
N ARG A 321 16.99 12.16 7.25
CA ARG A 321 16.43 12.98 6.18
C ARG A 321 16.42 12.24 4.85
N VAL A 322 17.43 11.42 4.57
CA VAL A 322 17.44 10.51 3.42
C VAL A 322 16.29 9.50 3.53
N GLU A 323 16.12 8.85 4.67
CA GLU A 323 15.00 7.92 4.90
C GLU A 323 13.65 8.65 4.77
N ALA A 324 13.52 9.87 5.31
CA ALA A 324 12.29 10.63 5.23
C ALA A 324 11.97 11.05 3.78
N ALA A 325 12.99 11.42 3.00
CA ALA A 325 12.84 11.71 1.58
C ALA A 325 12.48 10.45 0.77
N ALA A 326 13.07 9.30 1.08
CA ALA A 326 12.75 8.02 0.46
C ALA A 326 11.30 7.59 0.75
N LYS A 327 10.80 7.86 1.96
CA LYS A 327 9.38 7.70 2.33
C LYS A 327 8.47 8.84 1.82
N LYS A 328 8.99 9.77 1.01
CA LYS A 328 8.27 10.92 0.42
C LYS A 328 7.71 11.91 1.45
N LEU A 329 8.24 11.92 2.66
CA LEU A 329 7.91 12.90 3.71
C LEU A 329 8.62 14.24 3.46
N LEU A 330 9.78 14.22 2.79
CA LEU A 330 10.57 15.39 2.45
C LEU A 330 10.76 15.57 0.94
N PRO A 331 10.67 16.80 0.40
CA PRO A 331 10.96 17.05 -1.01
C PRO A 331 12.46 16.86 -1.33
N LYS A 332 12.80 15.88 -2.17
CA LYS A 332 14.21 15.59 -2.57
C LYS A 332 14.97 16.82 -3.07
N ALA A 333 14.32 17.68 -3.86
CA ALA A 333 14.97 18.87 -4.41
C ALA A 333 15.43 19.86 -3.32
N LYS A 334 14.59 20.08 -2.30
CA LYS A 334 14.91 20.96 -1.17
C LYS A 334 16.00 20.35 -0.29
N LEU A 335 15.91 19.04 -0.04
CA LEU A 335 16.92 18.34 0.75
C LEU A 335 18.28 18.29 0.04
N SER A 336 18.30 18.11 -1.29
CA SER A 336 19.53 18.17 -2.08
C SER A 336 20.20 19.55 -2.00
N ALA A 337 19.41 20.63 -2.05
CA ALA A 337 19.92 21.98 -1.85
C ALA A 337 20.49 22.19 -0.43
N LEU A 338 19.81 21.66 0.60
CA LEU A 338 20.30 21.70 1.98
C LEU A 338 21.64 20.96 2.13
N PHE A 339 21.74 19.71 1.66
CA PHE A 339 22.98 18.94 1.75
C PHE A 339 24.13 19.61 1.00
N LYS A 340 23.85 20.22 -0.16
CA LYS A 340 24.85 21.02 -0.87
C LYS A 340 25.32 22.23 -0.06
N ARG A 341 24.39 22.97 0.58
CA ARG A 341 24.73 24.11 1.44
C ARG A 341 25.58 23.69 2.65
N LEU A 342 25.26 22.54 3.24
CA LEU A 342 25.97 21.98 4.40
C LEU A 342 27.28 21.25 4.05
N GLY A 343 27.62 21.10 2.77
CA GLY A 343 28.81 20.36 2.34
C GLY A 343 28.71 18.83 2.52
N LEU A 344 27.50 18.28 2.70
CA LEU A 344 27.26 16.86 2.94
C LEU A 344 27.18 16.08 1.61
N THR A 345 28.33 15.91 0.96
CA THR A 345 28.44 15.26 -0.37
C THR A 345 27.93 13.83 -0.36
N THR A 346 28.29 13.02 0.63
CA THR A 346 27.84 11.64 0.81
C THR A 346 26.32 11.56 0.96
N ALA A 347 25.72 12.42 1.79
CA ALA A 347 24.27 12.49 1.92
C ALA A 347 23.57 12.86 0.60
N GLY A 348 24.17 13.76 -0.16
CA GLY A 348 23.71 14.11 -1.51
C GLY A 348 23.78 12.96 -2.51
N ALA A 349 24.77 12.06 -2.39
CA ALA A 349 24.86 10.85 -3.20
C ALA A 349 23.77 9.83 -2.81
N LEU A 350 23.62 9.55 -1.51
CA LEU A 350 22.57 8.66 -1.00
C LEU A 350 21.16 9.12 -1.42
N LEU A 351 20.89 10.43 -1.36
CA LEU A 351 19.58 10.99 -1.76
C LEU A 351 19.25 10.77 -3.25
N LYS A 352 20.27 10.58 -4.11
CA LYS A 352 20.05 10.25 -5.53
C LYS A 352 19.73 8.78 -5.72
N GLU A 353 20.29 7.93 -4.86
CA GLU A 353 20.15 6.48 -4.90
C GLU A 353 18.75 6.03 -4.45
N TYR A 354 18.25 6.61 -3.34
CA TYR A 354 16.92 6.31 -2.76
C TYR A 354 15.89 7.37 -3.12
#